data_AF-A0A8C0CEB1-F1
#
_entry.id   AF-A0A8C0CEB1-F1
#
_cell.length_a   1.000
_cell.length_b   1.000
_cell.length_c   1.000
_cell.angle_alpha   90.00
_cell.angle_beta   90.00
_cell.angle_gamma   90.00
#
_symmetry.space_group_name_H-M   'P 1'
#
loop_
_entity.id
_entity.type
_entity.pdbx_description
1 polymer ?
#
loop_
_entity_poly.entity_id
_entity_poly.type
_entity_poly.pdbx_seq_one_letter_code
_entity_poly.pdbx_strand_id
1 'polypeptide(L)'
;MAGRSFKRRVVSGTPLPPRVQQPSTPRRDLLAKEEEYKRLNAELEAKTADLVRQAEEVIRDQQEVRSQSISTQIKSYEEEDDYSLRRPLLSEGTVHLRSETKPKTKNVDPISKVQNKLHSASKGRKSNSRVKLKYSDVQTANDVAIPEDFSDFSLAKTISKIEGQLEEEGLPDYIDDGIFCGVSEDIGTEAQIRFLKAKLHVMQEELDNVVCECNKKEDEIQDLKSHLKNSEGDCMRQQRTINLQQSQTEKYKTLFEEASKKCDGLQQQLSSVERVIILLFS
;
A
#
# COMPACT_ATOMS: atom_id res chain seq x y z
N MET A 1 -68.27 -31.86 59.99
CA MET A 1 -67.54 -31.59 61.24
C MET A 1 -66.09 -32.02 61.08
N ALA A 2 -65.15 -31.19 61.55
CA ALA A 2 -63.70 -31.41 61.75
C ALA A 2 -62.90 -31.98 60.56
N GLY A 3 -61.98 -31.29 59.89
CA GLY A 3 -60.92 -30.43 60.45
C GLY A 3 -59.60 -31.20 60.45
N ARG A 4 -58.73 -30.98 59.47
CA ARG A 4 -57.28 -31.24 59.56
C ARG A 4 -56.52 -30.27 58.65
N SER A 5 -55.80 -29.39 59.32
CA SER A 5 -54.90 -28.36 58.81
C SER A 5 -53.62 -28.95 58.22
N PHE A 6 -53.21 -28.45 57.05
CA PHE A 6 -51.81 -28.44 56.65
C PHE A 6 -51.41 -27.02 56.24
N LYS A 7 -50.65 -26.39 57.12
CA LYS A 7 -49.94 -25.13 56.89
C LYS A 7 -48.94 -25.35 55.75
N ARG A 8 -49.10 -24.64 54.63
CA ARG A 8 -47.99 -24.40 53.69
C ARG A 8 -47.68 -22.91 53.60
N ARG A 9 -46.49 -22.64 54.13
CA ARG A 9 -45.63 -21.46 54.14
C ARG A 9 -45.91 -20.45 53.00
N VAL A 10 -46.21 -19.23 53.43
CA VAL A 10 -46.18 -17.99 52.64
C VAL A 10 -44.76 -17.79 52.08
N VAL A 11 -44.62 -17.65 50.77
CA VAL A 11 -43.43 -17.07 50.13
C VAL A 11 -43.84 -15.73 49.57
N SER A 12 -43.19 -14.69 50.07
CA SER A 12 -43.32 -13.28 49.71
C SER A 12 -43.09 -13.05 48.23
N GLY A 13 -44.00 -12.31 47.60
CA GLY A 13 -43.89 -11.88 46.21
C GLY A 13 -42.70 -10.94 45.98
N THR A 14 -41.98 -11.21 44.91
CA THR A 14 -41.08 -10.25 44.24
C THR A 14 -41.90 -9.45 43.23
N PRO A 15 -41.77 -8.11 43.15
CA PRO A 15 -42.39 -7.33 42.09
C PRO A 15 -41.62 -7.54 40.78
N LEU A 16 -42.33 -7.79 39.68
CA LEU A 16 -41.76 -7.76 38.33
C LEU A 16 -41.40 -6.32 37.95
N PRO A 17 -40.26 -6.08 37.26
CA PRO A 17 -39.89 -4.75 36.81
C PRO A 17 -40.78 -4.29 35.63
N PRO A 18 -40.96 -2.98 35.42
CA PRO A 18 -41.79 -2.45 34.37
C PRO A 18 -41.18 -2.76 33.00
N ARG A 19 -42.04 -3.17 32.06
CA ARG A 19 -41.71 -3.45 30.66
C ARG A 19 -41.21 -2.15 30.02
N VAL A 20 -39.90 -2.08 29.77
CA VAL A 20 -39.27 -1.02 28.98
C VAL A 20 -39.94 -1.01 27.61
N GLN A 21 -40.61 0.10 27.27
CA GLN A 21 -41.09 0.34 25.92
C GLN A 21 -39.88 0.41 25.02
N GLN A 22 -39.71 -0.58 24.14
CA GLN A 22 -38.73 -0.48 23.06
C GLN A 22 -39.12 0.69 22.16
N PRO A 23 -38.18 1.57 21.81
CA PRO A 23 -38.45 2.65 20.87
C PRO A 23 -38.85 2.04 19.52
N SER A 24 -39.94 2.53 18.94
CA SER A 24 -40.54 2.07 17.67
C SER A 24 -39.78 2.55 16.42
N THR A 25 -38.49 2.84 16.57
CA THR A 25 -37.62 3.52 15.59
C THR A 25 -36.59 2.65 14.85
N PRO A 26 -36.15 1.45 15.31
CA PRO A 26 -35.10 0.69 14.61
C PRO A 26 -35.45 0.30 13.18
N ARG A 27 -36.72 0.00 12.90
CA ARG A 27 -37.16 -0.42 11.56
C ARG A 27 -37.11 0.69 10.51
N ARG A 28 -37.37 1.94 10.90
CA ARG A 28 -37.35 3.08 9.96
C ARG A 28 -35.91 3.44 9.59
N ASP A 29 -35.01 3.36 10.55
CA ASP A 29 -33.58 3.61 10.37
C ASP A 29 -32.93 2.53 9.47
N LEU A 30 -33.30 1.26 9.67
CA LEU A 30 -32.87 0.16 8.81
C LEU A 30 -33.35 0.31 7.36
N LEU A 31 -34.59 0.76 7.15
CA LEU A 31 -35.14 1.00 5.80
C LEU A 31 -34.44 2.16 5.09
N ALA A 32 -34.13 3.24 5.80
CA ALA A 32 -33.37 4.37 5.25
C ALA A 32 -31.97 3.93 4.81
N LYS A 33 -31.30 3.13 5.64
CA LYS A 33 -29.98 2.56 5.33
C LYS A 33 -30.03 1.60 4.12
N GLU A 34 -31.09 0.79 3.99
CA GLU A 34 -31.30 -0.07 2.83
C GLU A 34 -31.45 0.73 1.53
N GLU A 35 -32.18 1.85 1.56
CA GLU A 35 -32.35 2.72 0.38
C GLU A 35 -31.03 3.39 -0.03
N GLU A 36 -30.23 3.83 0.93
CA GLU A 36 -28.90 4.38 0.69
C GLU A 36 -27.97 3.35 0.06
N TYR A 37 -27.93 2.12 0.59
CA TYR A 37 -27.15 1.03 -0.01
C TYR A 37 -27.59 0.73 -1.44
N LYS A 38 -28.89 0.77 -1.73
CA LYS A 38 -29.38 0.57 -3.11
C LYS A 38 -28.90 1.68 -4.04
N ARG A 39 -28.91 2.95 -3.62
CA ARG A 39 -28.36 4.05 -4.41
C ARG A 39 -26.86 3.87 -4.65
N LEU A 40 -26.10 3.59 -3.59
CA LEU A 40 -24.66 3.41 -3.69
C LEU A 40 -24.29 2.23 -4.59
N ASN A 41 -25.02 1.12 -4.49
CA ASN A 41 -24.82 -0.04 -5.35
C ASN A 41 -25.12 0.26 -6.82
N ALA A 42 -26.20 1.00 -7.11
CA ALA A 42 -26.51 1.45 -8.46
C ALA A 42 -25.41 2.38 -9.04
N GLU A 43 -24.85 3.26 -8.22
CA GLU A 43 -23.73 4.13 -8.64
C GLU A 43 -22.45 3.31 -8.91
N LEU A 44 -22.16 2.30 -8.08
CA LEU A 44 -21.04 1.39 -8.29
C LEU A 44 -21.19 0.55 -9.56
N GLU A 45 -22.41 0.07 -9.84
CA GLU A 45 -22.73 -0.64 -11.08
C GLU A 45 -22.55 0.27 -12.29
N ALA A 46 -23.01 1.53 -12.22
CA ALA A 46 -22.82 2.51 -13.30
C ALA A 46 -21.34 2.83 -13.55
N LYS A 47 -20.53 3.07 -12.51
CA LYS A 47 -19.09 3.31 -12.64
C LYS A 47 -18.35 2.09 -13.21
N THR A 48 -18.79 0.89 -12.83
CA THR A 48 -18.24 -0.37 -13.35
C THR A 48 -18.56 -0.52 -14.83
N ALA A 49 -19.80 -0.22 -15.24
CA ALA A 49 -20.21 -0.24 -16.64
C ALA A 49 -19.42 0.77 -17.49
N ASP A 50 -19.18 1.98 -16.97
CA ASP A 50 -18.37 3.00 -17.66
C ASP A 50 -16.89 2.62 -17.78
N LEU A 51 -16.31 2.03 -16.74
CA LEU A 51 -14.93 1.55 -16.78
C LEU A 51 -14.76 0.40 -17.77
N VAL A 52 -15.71 -0.55 -17.81
CA VAL A 52 -15.73 -1.64 -18.79
C VAL A 52 -15.85 -1.09 -20.21
N ARG A 53 -16.76 -0.13 -20.43
CA ARG A 53 -16.93 0.52 -21.73
C ARG A 53 -15.65 1.23 -22.21
N GLN A 54 -14.96 1.94 -21.32
CA GLN A 54 -13.68 2.57 -21.63
C GLN A 54 -12.60 1.54 -21.97
N ALA A 55 -12.51 0.45 -21.21
CA ALA A 55 -11.56 -0.63 -21.49
C ALA A 55 -11.84 -1.29 -22.84
N GLU A 56 -13.11 -1.53 -23.17
CA GLU A 56 -13.52 -2.08 -24.47
C GLU A 56 -13.20 -1.12 -25.62
N GLU A 57 -13.39 0.19 -25.44
CA GLU A 57 -13.05 1.21 -26.44
C GLU A 57 -11.54 1.25 -26.72
N VAL A 58 -10.71 1.25 -25.69
CA VAL A 58 -9.24 1.19 -25.84
C VAL A 58 -8.80 -0.08 -26.57
N ILE A 59 -9.43 -1.22 -26.29
CA ILE A 59 -9.14 -2.48 -26.98
C ILE A 59 -9.54 -2.40 -28.46
N ARG A 60 -10.72 -1.84 -28.77
CA ARG A 60 -11.19 -1.65 -30.14
C ARG A 60 -10.26 -0.72 -30.92
N ASP A 61 -9.91 0.44 -30.35
CA ASP A 61 -9.04 1.42 -30.99
C ASP A 61 -7.65 0.82 -31.28
N GLN A 62 -7.09 0.09 -30.32
CA GLN A 62 -5.81 -0.60 -30.52
C GLN A 62 -5.90 -1.67 -31.62
N GLN A 63 -7.02 -2.40 -31.70
CA GLN A 63 -7.24 -3.39 -32.74
C GLN A 63 -7.45 -2.74 -34.11
N GLU A 64 -8.13 -1.61 -34.19
CA GLU A 64 -8.34 -0.86 -35.43
C GLU A 64 -7.02 -0.30 -35.96
N VAL A 65 -6.19 0.32 -35.12
CA VAL A 65 -4.85 0.81 -35.52
C VAL A 65 -3.96 -0.32 -36.03
N ARG A 66 -4.00 -1.49 -35.37
CA ARG A 66 -3.29 -2.69 -35.84
C ARG A 66 -3.85 -3.22 -37.16
N SER A 67 -5.17 -3.14 -37.36
CA SER A 67 -5.81 -3.61 -38.59
C SER A 67 -5.55 -2.67 -39.77
N GLN A 68 -5.51 -1.35 -39.54
CA GLN A 68 -5.17 -0.35 -40.55
C GLN A 68 -3.68 -0.41 -40.97
N SER A 69 -2.76 -0.64 -40.03
CA SER A 69 -1.34 -0.81 -40.35
C SER A 69 -1.06 -2.09 -41.15
N ILE A 70 -1.73 -3.19 -40.81
CA ILE A 70 -1.66 -4.45 -41.56
C ILE A 70 -2.34 -4.30 -42.93
N SER A 71 -3.49 -3.61 -43.03
CA SER A 71 -4.17 -3.35 -44.29
C SER A 71 -3.34 -2.47 -45.24
N THR A 72 -2.60 -1.49 -44.71
CA THR A 72 -1.71 -0.64 -45.52
C THR A 72 -0.51 -1.44 -46.03
N GLN A 73 0.01 -2.38 -45.22
CA GLN A 73 1.11 -3.27 -45.59
C GLN A 73 0.72 -4.33 -46.63
N ILE A 74 -0.54 -4.79 -46.62
CA ILE A 74 -1.06 -5.77 -47.59
C ILE A 74 -1.42 -5.08 -48.93
N LYS A 75 -1.92 -3.83 -48.91
CA LYS A 75 -2.21 -3.07 -50.13
C LYS A 75 -0.98 -2.66 -50.94
N SER A 76 0.22 -2.65 -50.34
CA SER A 76 1.47 -2.32 -51.04
C SER A 76 2.12 -3.51 -51.75
N TYR A 77 1.47 -4.68 -51.80
CA TYR A 77 2.04 -5.91 -52.39
C TYR A 77 1.22 -6.47 -53.57
N GLU A 78 0.20 -5.75 -54.06
CA GLU A 78 -0.60 -6.16 -55.21
C GLU A 78 -0.51 -5.22 -56.43
N GLU A 79 0.52 -4.36 -56.52
CA GLU A 79 0.79 -3.62 -57.75
C GLU A 79 2.20 -3.93 -58.29
N GLU A 80 2.19 -4.64 -59.42
CA GLU A 80 3.24 -4.84 -60.42
C GLU A 80 4.36 -5.86 -60.13
N ASP A 81 4.14 -7.06 -60.68
CA ASP A 81 5.17 -7.86 -61.34
C ASP A 81 5.70 -7.09 -62.58
N ASP A 82 6.94 -6.58 -62.53
CA ASP A 82 7.77 -6.49 -63.74
C ASP A 82 9.27 -6.61 -63.41
N TYR A 83 9.95 -7.34 -64.28
CA TYR A 83 11.35 -7.73 -64.16
C TYR A 83 12.28 -6.52 -64.39
N SER A 84 13.28 -6.35 -63.53
CA SER A 84 14.72 -6.28 -63.87
C SER A 84 15.52 -5.25 -63.07
N LEU A 85 16.59 -5.78 -62.46
CA LEU A 85 17.91 -5.18 -62.26
C LEU A 85 18.17 -4.19 -61.09
N ARG A 86 19.16 -4.62 -60.29
CA ARG A 86 20.17 -3.85 -59.53
C ARG A 86 19.78 -3.28 -58.16
N ARG A 87 20.30 -3.97 -57.12
CA ARG A 87 20.85 -3.36 -55.90
C ARG A 87 21.82 -2.23 -56.27
N PRO A 88 21.75 -1.06 -55.60
CA PRO A 88 22.96 -0.54 -54.94
C PRO A 88 22.79 -0.29 -53.44
N LEU A 89 23.88 -0.58 -52.72
CA LEU A 89 24.19 -0.09 -51.38
C LEU A 89 24.66 1.38 -51.44
N LEU A 90 24.64 2.06 -50.27
CA LEU A 90 25.34 3.32 -49.90
C LEU A 90 24.68 4.61 -50.44
N SER A 91 24.72 5.79 -49.80
CA SER A 91 25.19 6.31 -48.51
C SER A 91 24.98 7.85 -48.56
N GLU A 92 25.14 8.53 -47.42
CA GLU A 92 25.22 9.99 -47.18
C GLU A 92 23.86 10.71 -47.01
N GLY A 93 23.60 11.49 -45.97
CA GLY A 93 24.44 12.09 -44.92
C GLY A 93 23.81 13.45 -44.59
N THR A 94 23.57 13.83 -43.33
CA THR A 94 24.46 14.76 -42.59
C THR A 94 23.91 14.96 -41.15
N VAL A 95 24.50 14.31 -40.13
CA VAL A 95 25.38 14.81 -39.00
C VAL A 95 24.61 15.62 -37.92
N HIS A 96 24.66 15.37 -36.59
CA HIS A 96 25.84 15.53 -35.71
C HIS A 96 25.69 14.97 -34.26
N LEU A 97 26.67 14.10 -33.90
CA LEU A 97 27.41 13.85 -32.63
C LEU A 97 26.66 13.48 -31.32
N ARG A 98 26.87 12.30 -30.69
CA ARG A 98 28.08 11.69 -30.07
C ARG A 98 28.44 12.38 -28.73
N SER A 99 28.43 11.69 -27.58
CA SER A 99 29.60 10.91 -27.14
C SER A 99 29.32 9.89 -26.02
N GLU A 100 29.79 8.67 -26.24
CA GLU A 100 30.16 7.71 -25.19
C GLU A 100 31.64 7.88 -24.81
N THR A 101 31.98 7.61 -23.56
CA THR A 101 33.32 7.19 -23.12
C THR A 101 33.22 5.89 -22.30
N LYS A 102 33.90 4.83 -22.75
CA LYS A 102 34.17 3.58 -22.01
C LYS A 102 35.18 3.83 -20.87
N PRO A 103 35.35 2.92 -19.86
CA PRO A 103 36.31 1.81 -20.07
C PRO A 103 36.04 0.47 -19.34
N LYS A 104 36.57 -0.59 -20.00
CA LYS A 104 37.35 -1.74 -19.48
C LYS A 104 36.68 -2.91 -18.73
N THR A 105 36.60 -4.01 -19.47
CA THR A 105 36.63 -5.42 -19.08
C THR A 105 37.90 -5.83 -18.30
N LYS A 106 37.75 -6.66 -17.26
CA LYS A 106 38.63 -7.81 -16.95
C LYS A 106 37.80 -8.95 -16.30
N ASN A 107 37.87 -10.13 -16.92
CA ASN A 107 37.27 -11.40 -16.53
C ASN A 107 37.87 -11.94 -15.21
N VAL A 108 37.10 -12.73 -14.43
CA VAL A 108 37.49 -14.06 -13.90
C VAL A 108 36.21 -14.88 -13.60
N ASP A 109 36.29 -16.15 -13.99
CA ASP A 109 35.29 -17.24 -14.07
C ASP A 109 34.72 -17.81 -12.74
N PRO A 110 33.72 -18.72 -12.83
CA PRO A 110 32.84 -19.15 -11.73
C PRO A 110 33.19 -20.53 -11.13
N ILE A 111 32.53 -20.90 -10.01
CA ILE A 111 31.97 -22.24 -9.65
C ILE A 111 32.12 -22.67 -8.15
N SER A 112 31.01 -23.21 -7.64
CA SER A 112 30.84 -24.21 -6.54
C SER A 112 30.87 -23.72 -5.10
N LYS A 113 30.18 -24.31 -4.11
CA LYS A 113 29.08 -25.29 -3.94
C LYS A 113 28.84 -25.33 -2.40
N VAL A 114 27.67 -25.83 -1.98
CA VAL A 114 27.46 -26.66 -0.77
C VAL A 114 27.35 -25.90 0.59
N GLN A 115 26.12 -25.80 1.13
CA GLN A 115 25.60 -26.52 2.34
C GLN A 115 26.05 -25.86 3.68
N ASN A 116 25.35 -25.83 4.82
CA ASN A 116 24.15 -26.51 5.32
C ASN A 116 23.75 -25.85 6.67
N LYS A 117 22.44 -25.82 6.94
CA LYS A 117 21.78 -26.23 8.21
C LYS A 117 21.94 -25.37 9.50
N LEU A 118 20.80 -24.78 9.87
CA LEU A 118 20.42 -24.37 11.23
C LEU A 118 20.44 -25.56 12.20
N HIS A 119 20.91 -25.32 13.43
CA HIS A 119 20.49 -26.08 14.61
C HIS A 119 20.33 -25.18 15.84
N SER A 120 19.11 -25.22 16.35
CA SER A 120 18.66 -24.76 17.66
C SER A 120 19.04 -25.79 18.73
N ALA A 121 19.48 -25.35 19.91
CA ALA A 121 18.99 -25.81 21.23
C ALA A 121 19.85 -25.35 22.42
N SER A 122 19.23 -24.53 23.27
CA SER A 122 19.09 -24.66 24.74
C SER A 122 20.26 -24.55 25.74
N LYS A 123 19.92 -23.84 26.84
CA LYS A 123 20.37 -23.90 28.25
C LYS A 123 21.64 -23.13 28.67
N GLY A 124 21.41 -22.13 29.54
CA GLY A 124 22.23 -21.99 30.75
C GLY A 124 22.65 -20.57 31.18
N ARG A 125 21.94 -20.06 32.21
CA ARG A 125 22.41 -19.21 33.33
C ARG A 125 22.98 -17.78 33.07
N LYS A 126 22.30 -16.84 33.72
CA LYS A 126 22.72 -15.54 34.29
C LYS A 126 24.24 -15.29 34.36
N SER A 127 24.69 -14.17 33.80
CA SER A 127 25.54 -13.21 34.52
C SER A 127 25.54 -11.85 33.81
N ASN A 128 25.58 -10.78 34.59
CA ASN A 128 25.57 -9.39 34.16
C ASN A 128 26.78 -9.08 33.26
N SER A 129 26.58 -8.43 32.10
CA SER A 129 27.66 -7.74 31.42
C SER A 129 27.20 -6.36 30.94
N ARG A 130 27.92 -5.36 31.43
CA ARG A 130 27.80 -3.93 31.12
C ARG A 130 28.23 -3.74 29.66
N VAL A 131 27.29 -3.47 28.76
CA VAL A 131 27.60 -3.08 27.38
C VAL A 131 28.22 -1.68 27.42
N LYS A 132 29.56 -1.62 27.31
CA LYS A 132 30.26 -0.41 26.88
C LYS A 132 29.88 -0.20 25.42
N LEU A 133 28.93 0.69 25.16
CA LEU A 133 28.73 1.25 23.83
C LEU A 133 30.01 2.00 23.46
N LYS A 134 30.84 1.38 22.61
CA LYS A 134 31.81 2.13 21.82
C LYS A 134 30.99 2.92 20.81
N TYR A 135 30.95 4.23 20.96
CA TYR A 135 30.56 5.11 19.87
C TYR A 135 31.56 4.86 18.74
N SER A 136 31.07 4.40 17.60
CA SER A 136 31.80 4.52 16.36
C SER A 136 31.87 6.01 16.05
N ASP A 137 33.08 6.52 15.93
CA ASP A 137 33.38 7.84 15.38
C ASP A 137 32.63 7.97 14.05
N VAL A 138 31.64 8.86 14.00
CA VAL A 138 30.79 9.05 12.84
C VAL A 138 31.65 9.76 11.80
N GLN A 139 32.07 9.02 10.78
CA GLN A 139 32.74 9.58 9.63
C GLN A 139 31.72 10.45 8.88
N THR A 140 31.78 11.76 9.15
CA THR A 140 30.92 12.78 8.54
C THR A 140 30.97 12.62 7.01
N ALA A 141 29.82 12.38 6.39
CA ALA A 141 29.71 12.31 4.95
C ALA A 141 30.01 13.69 4.34
N ASN A 142 30.80 13.72 3.26
CA ASN A 142 31.26 14.94 2.56
C ASN A 142 30.13 15.77 1.90
N ASP A 143 28.87 15.37 2.01
CA ASP A 143 27.73 16.00 1.31
C ASP A 143 26.74 16.66 2.30
N VAL A 144 27.26 17.16 3.42
CA VAL A 144 26.48 17.96 4.36
C VAL A 144 27.17 19.32 4.48
N ALA A 145 26.52 20.36 3.96
CA ALA A 145 26.93 21.73 4.23
C ALA A 145 26.70 22.02 5.72
N ILE A 146 27.77 21.92 6.53
CA ILE A 146 27.78 22.45 7.89
C ILE A 146 28.23 23.91 7.76
N PRO A 147 27.37 24.90 8.02
CA PRO A 147 27.80 26.30 7.98
C PRO A 147 28.96 26.52 8.97
N GLU A 148 30.07 27.12 8.52
CA GLU A 148 31.29 27.36 9.31
C GLU A 148 31.09 28.07 10.67
N ASP A 149 29.93 28.70 10.91
CA ASP A 149 29.62 29.50 12.10
C ASP A 149 29.20 28.70 13.35
N PHE A 150 29.13 27.37 13.29
CA PHE A 150 28.71 26.54 14.43
C PHE A 150 29.85 25.99 15.31
N SER A 151 31.11 26.30 14.98
CA SER A 151 32.25 25.90 15.83
C SER A 151 32.20 26.51 17.23
N ASP A 152 31.49 27.64 17.39
CA ASP A 152 31.30 28.34 18.66
C ASP A 152 30.07 27.84 19.45
N PHE A 153 29.22 27.01 18.84
CA PHE A 153 28.05 26.43 19.50
C PHE A 153 28.44 25.15 20.25
N SER A 154 28.77 25.30 21.54
CA SER A 154 28.93 24.16 22.44
C SER A 154 27.61 23.89 23.17
N LEU A 155 26.97 22.75 22.87
CA LEU A 155 25.79 22.29 23.60
C LEU A 155 26.05 22.22 25.11
N ALA A 156 27.26 21.81 25.53
CA ALA A 156 27.66 21.79 26.93
C ALA A 156 27.62 23.18 27.57
N LYS A 157 28.09 24.22 26.85
CA LYS A 157 28.06 25.61 27.31
C LYS A 157 26.63 26.14 27.42
N THR A 158 25.74 25.73 26.51
CA THR A 158 24.31 26.05 26.56
C THR A 158 23.63 25.37 27.75
N ILE A 159 23.92 24.08 28.00
CA ILE A 159 23.37 23.34 29.14
C ILE A 159 23.83 23.96 30.46
N SER A 160 25.13 24.23 30.63
CA SER A 160 25.64 24.87 31.87
C SER A 160 25.09 26.28 32.09
N LYS A 161 24.77 27.02 31.01
CA LYS A 161 24.10 28.32 31.12
C LYS A 161 22.65 28.17 31.61
N ILE A 162 21.92 27.18 31.11
CA ILE A 162 20.55 26.88 31.53
C ILE A 162 20.54 26.41 33.00
N GLU A 163 21.44 25.50 33.36
CA GLU A 163 21.57 24.99 34.74
C GLU A 163 21.95 26.11 35.71
N GLY A 164 22.91 26.96 35.36
CA GLY A 164 23.29 28.11 36.19
C GLY A 164 22.17 29.14 36.35
N GLN A 165 21.38 29.39 35.31
CA GLN A 165 20.21 30.27 35.40
C GLN A 165 19.10 29.67 36.27
N LEU A 166 18.91 28.35 36.24
CA LEU A 166 17.93 27.65 37.07
C LEU A 166 18.30 27.66 38.56
N GLU A 167 19.60 27.71 38.86
CA GLU A 167 20.13 27.76 40.23
C GLU A 167 20.19 29.20 40.81
N GLU A 168 20.45 30.21 39.96
CA GLU A 168 20.49 31.63 40.36
C GLU A 168 19.09 32.26 40.45
N GLU A 169 18.20 31.92 39.51
CA GLU A 169 16.81 32.37 39.47
C GLU A 169 15.95 31.36 40.24
N GLY A 170 16.18 31.29 41.55
CA GLY A 170 15.34 30.52 42.46
C GLY A 170 13.88 30.82 42.16
N LEU A 171 13.06 29.76 42.02
CA LEU A 171 11.63 29.90 41.79
C LEU A 171 11.08 30.98 42.75
N PRO A 172 10.35 31.99 42.25
CA PRO A 172 9.60 32.84 43.15
C PRO A 172 8.73 31.93 43.99
N ASP A 173 8.96 31.92 45.30
CA ASP A 173 8.13 31.23 46.29
C ASP A 173 6.81 32.01 46.49
N TYR A 174 6.26 32.50 45.38
CA TYR A 174 4.95 33.09 45.30
C TYR A 174 4.08 32.05 44.59
N ILE A 175 3.42 31.25 45.41
CA ILE A 175 2.18 30.60 44.99
C ILE A 175 1.27 31.76 44.60
N ASP A 176 1.25 32.06 43.30
CA ASP A 176 0.20 32.84 42.70
C ASP A 176 -1.08 32.03 42.86
N ASP A 177 -1.77 32.26 43.98
CA ASP A 177 -3.16 31.86 44.20
C ASP A 177 -4.11 32.58 43.20
N GLY A 178 -3.58 33.29 42.20
CA GLY A 178 -4.22 33.70 40.96
C GLY A 178 -4.53 32.53 40.02
N ILE A 179 -5.18 31.47 40.49
CA ILE A 179 -5.92 30.54 39.61
C ILE A 179 -7.01 31.30 38.81
N PHE A 180 -7.31 32.52 39.24
CA PHE A 180 -8.19 33.43 38.55
C PHE A 180 -7.44 34.51 37.78
N CYS A 181 -7.68 34.57 36.47
CA CYS A 181 -7.57 35.81 35.70
C CYS A 181 -8.32 36.90 36.46
N GLY A 182 -7.72 38.09 36.64
CA GLY A 182 -8.09 39.20 37.55
C GLY A 182 -9.52 39.77 37.49
N VAL A 183 -10.49 39.02 36.97
CA VAL A 183 -11.93 39.22 37.05
C VAL A 183 -12.50 38.68 38.39
N SER A 184 -11.77 37.85 39.14
CA SER A 184 -12.40 37.15 40.29
C SER A 184 -12.58 37.98 41.55
N GLU A 185 -11.78 39.03 41.74
CA GLU A 185 -11.89 39.86 42.94
C GLU A 185 -13.17 40.72 42.92
N ASP A 186 -13.71 40.99 41.72
CA ASP A 186 -14.96 41.75 41.49
C ASP A 186 -16.23 40.88 41.41
N ILE A 187 -16.09 39.55 41.24
CA ILE A 187 -17.24 38.64 41.04
C ILE A 187 -17.40 37.72 42.27
N GLY A 188 -18.60 37.72 42.87
CA GLY A 188 -18.87 36.92 44.07
C GLY A 188 -18.59 35.41 43.88
N THR A 189 -18.20 34.73 44.96
CA THR A 189 -17.77 33.31 44.96
C THR A 189 -18.78 32.37 44.30
N GLU A 190 -20.08 32.65 44.40
CA GLU A 190 -21.12 31.88 43.74
C GLU A 190 -21.04 31.94 42.20
N ALA A 191 -20.73 33.10 41.63
CA ALA A 191 -20.56 33.27 40.20
C ALA A 191 -19.30 32.55 39.69
N GLN A 192 -18.21 32.59 40.46
CA GLN A 192 -16.99 31.83 40.16
C GLN A 192 -17.25 30.31 40.13
N ILE A 193 -18.02 29.78 41.09
CA ILE A 193 -18.42 28.37 41.12
C ILE A 193 -19.23 27.99 39.88
N ARG A 194 -20.17 28.85 39.45
CA ARG A 194 -20.96 28.61 38.22
C ARG A 194 -20.08 28.60 36.98
N PHE A 195 -19.15 29.55 36.86
CA PHE A 195 -18.19 29.61 35.75
C PHE A 195 -17.33 28.34 35.67
N LEU A 196 -16.76 27.91 36.80
CA LEU A 196 -15.94 26.69 36.84
C LEU A 196 -16.76 25.45 36.50
N LYS A 197 -17.99 25.33 37.00
CA LYS A 197 -18.90 24.24 36.63
C LYS A 197 -19.20 24.22 35.13
N ALA A 198 -19.46 25.38 34.53
CA ALA A 198 -19.69 25.48 33.09
C ALA A 198 -18.45 25.05 32.30
N LYS A 199 -17.26 25.53 32.69
CA LYS A 199 -15.99 25.15 32.05
C LYS A 199 -15.70 23.65 32.17
N LEU A 200 -15.93 23.06 33.35
CA LEU A 200 -15.80 21.61 33.57
C LEU A 200 -16.76 20.83 32.68
N HIS A 201 -17.99 21.31 32.50
CA HIS A 201 -18.97 20.63 31.65
C HIS A 201 -18.56 20.67 30.18
N VAL A 202 -18.11 21.83 29.68
CA VAL A 202 -17.57 21.97 28.31
C VAL A 202 -16.35 21.06 28.11
N MET A 203 -15.41 21.05 29.05
CA MET A 203 -14.23 20.18 28.96
C MET A 203 -14.59 18.69 28.98
N GLN A 204 -15.61 18.30 29.75
CA GLN A 204 -16.09 16.92 29.77
C GLN A 204 -16.73 16.53 28.44
N GLU A 205 -17.55 17.42 27.86
CA GLU A 205 -18.17 17.21 26.55
C GLU A 205 -17.12 17.12 25.44
N GLU A 206 -16.09 17.98 25.44
CA GLU A 206 -14.98 17.92 24.48
C GLU A 206 -14.20 16.60 24.60
N LEU A 207 -13.94 16.12 25.82
CA LEU A 207 -13.29 14.85 26.05
C LEU A 207 -14.14 13.68 25.53
N ASP A 208 -15.44 13.67 25.83
CA ASP A 208 -16.37 12.62 25.36
C ASP A 208 -16.46 12.61 23.82
N ASN A 209 -16.45 13.79 23.19
CA ASN A 209 -16.42 13.93 21.74
C ASN A 209 -15.13 13.35 21.13
N VAL A 210 -13.97 13.67 21.70
CA VAL A 210 -12.68 13.10 21.25
C VAL A 210 -12.65 11.59 21.43
N VAL A 211 -13.17 11.06 22.55
CA VAL A 211 -13.27 9.61 22.78
C VAL A 211 -14.15 8.94 21.72
N CYS A 212 -15.30 9.54 21.40
CA CYS A 212 -16.20 9.03 20.35
C CYS A 212 -15.51 8.98 18.98
N GLU A 213 -14.83 10.05 18.59
CA GLU A 213 -14.09 10.11 17.33
C GLU A 213 -12.93 9.11 17.30
N CYS A 214 -12.21 8.91 18.41
CA CYS A 214 -11.19 7.88 18.51
C CYS A 214 -11.75 6.47 18.30
N ASN A 215 -12.90 6.15 18.89
CA ASN A 215 -13.54 4.85 18.70
C ASN A 215 -13.97 4.64 17.25
N LYS A 216 -14.57 5.66 16.62
CA LYS A 216 -14.94 5.62 15.21
C LYS A 216 -13.71 5.41 14.30
N LYS A 217 -12.61 6.09 14.61
CA LYS A 217 -11.35 5.93 13.88
C LYS A 217 -10.75 4.54 14.07
N GLU A 218 -10.86 3.95 15.26
CA GLU A 218 -10.43 2.57 15.50
C GLU A 218 -11.26 1.58 14.67
N ASP A 219 -12.58 1.76 14.58
CA ASP A 219 -13.45 0.93 13.73
C ASP A 219 -13.08 1.05 12.24
N GLU A 220 -12.86 2.27 11.74
CA GLU A 220 -12.37 2.52 10.37
C GLU A 220 -11.01 1.84 10.13
N ILE A 221 -10.09 1.88 11.10
CA ILE A 221 -8.79 1.22 11.02
C ILE A 221 -8.95 -0.31 10.92
N GLN A 222 -9.84 -0.90 11.72
CA GLN A 222 -10.09 -2.34 11.66
C GLN A 222 -10.71 -2.75 10.32
N ASP A 223 -11.64 -1.96 9.80
CA ASP A 223 -12.24 -2.19 8.48
C ASP A 223 -11.19 -2.12 7.36
N LEU A 224 -10.42 -1.03 7.30
CA LEU A 224 -9.34 -0.85 6.32
C LEU A 224 -8.29 -1.97 6.41
N LYS A 225 -7.94 -2.41 7.62
CA LYS A 225 -7.03 -3.53 7.83
C LYS A 225 -7.60 -4.84 7.27
N SER A 226 -8.90 -5.07 7.42
CA SER A 226 -9.57 -6.25 6.85
C SER A 226 -9.57 -6.19 5.32
N HIS A 227 -9.85 -5.02 4.74
CA HIS A 227 -9.82 -4.80 3.30
C HIS A 227 -8.43 -5.00 2.70
N LEU A 228 -7.39 -4.49 3.38
CA LEU A 228 -5.99 -4.67 3.00
C LEU A 228 -5.60 -6.15 2.98
N LYS A 229 -5.99 -6.92 4.02
CA LYS A 229 -5.72 -8.36 4.09
C LYS A 229 -6.41 -9.14 2.97
N ASN A 230 -7.65 -8.80 2.64
CA ASN A 230 -8.38 -9.43 1.55
C ASN A 230 -7.70 -9.15 0.19
N SER A 231 -7.36 -7.88 -0.05
CA SER A 231 -6.68 -7.44 -1.28
C SER A 231 -5.30 -8.08 -1.45
N GLU A 232 -4.53 -8.20 -0.37
CA GLU A 232 -3.25 -8.92 -0.36
C GLU A 232 -3.44 -10.41 -0.73
N GLY A 233 -4.48 -11.05 -0.19
CA GLY A 233 -4.87 -12.41 -0.55
C GLY A 233 -5.17 -12.58 -2.05
N ASP A 234 -5.88 -11.62 -2.64
CA ASP A 234 -6.19 -11.63 -4.07
C ASP A 234 -4.96 -11.36 -4.95
N CYS A 235 -4.08 -10.45 -4.55
CA CYS A 235 -2.79 -10.23 -5.21
C CYS A 235 -1.97 -11.53 -5.26
N MET A 236 -1.91 -12.27 -4.15
CA MET A 236 -1.22 -13.57 -4.09
C MET A 236 -1.88 -14.63 -4.98
N ARG A 237 -3.21 -14.62 -5.15
CA ARG A 237 -3.91 -15.52 -6.08
C ARG A 237 -3.65 -15.17 -7.54
N GLN A 238 -3.68 -13.88 -7.87
CA GLN A 238 -3.36 -13.39 -9.20
C GLN A 238 -1.91 -13.72 -9.57
N GLN A 239 -0.95 -13.52 -8.66
CA GLN A 239 0.45 -13.86 -8.89
C GLN A 239 0.65 -15.35 -9.23
N ARG A 240 -0.06 -16.27 -8.55
CA ARG A 240 -0.03 -17.70 -8.90
C ARG A 240 -0.56 -17.97 -10.31
N THR A 241 -1.62 -17.26 -10.70
CA THR A 241 -2.22 -17.38 -12.04
C THR A 241 -1.27 -16.87 -13.12
N ILE A 242 -0.63 -15.71 -12.89
CA ILE A 242 0.39 -15.14 -13.78
C ILE A 242 1.54 -16.14 -13.98
N ASN A 243 2.08 -16.71 -12.90
CA ASN A 243 3.17 -17.66 -12.99
C ASN A 243 2.78 -18.91 -13.80
N LEU A 244 1.55 -19.40 -13.64
CA LEU A 244 1.03 -20.52 -14.42
C LEU A 244 0.90 -20.17 -15.90
N GLN A 245 0.35 -18.99 -16.22
CA GLN A 245 0.22 -18.52 -17.60
C GLN A 245 1.58 -18.26 -18.26
N GLN A 246 2.56 -17.73 -17.52
CA GLN A 246 3.94 -17.58 -17.98
C GLN A 246 4.55 -18.94 -18.34
N SER A 247 4.40 -19.95 -17.47
CA SER A 247 4.88 -21.31 -17.77
C SER A 247 4.20 -21.92 -19.01
N GLN A 248 2.91 -21.72 -19.19
CA GLN A 248 2.21 -22.17 -20.40
C GLN A 248 2.71 -21.43 -21.65
N THR A 249 2.93 -20.11 -21.54
CA THR A 249 3.44 -19.29 -22.65
C THR A 249 4.83 -19.78 -23.08
N GLU A 250 5.72 -20.07 -22.13
CA GLU A 250 7.04 -20.64 -22.43
C GLU A 250 6.94 -22.01 -23.10
N LYS A 251 6.02 -22.87 -22.65
CA LYS A 251 5.76 -24.17 -23.28
C LYS A 251 5.27 -24.03 -24.72
N TYR A 252 4.36 -23.11 -25.00
CA TYR A 252 3.89 -22.90 -26.38
C TYR A 252 4.97 -22.27 -27.26
N LYS A 253 5.81 -21.40 -26.70
CA LYS A 253 6.97 -20.84 -27.39
C LYS A 253 7.95 -21.93 -27.84
N THR A 254 8.28 -22.89 -26.98
CA THR A 254 9.18 -23.99 -27.34
C THR A 254 8.58 -24.93 -28.40
N LEU A 255 7.30 -25.27 -28.26
CA LEU A 255 6.59 -26.09 -29.26
C LEU A 255 6.51 -25.40 -30.63
N PHE A 256 6.28 -24.09 -30.64
CA PHE A 256 6.27 -23.30 -31.87
C PHE A 256 7.65 -23.27 -32.52
N GLU A 257 8.72 -23.07 -31.75
CA GLU A 257 10.09 -23.06 -32.27
C GLU A 257 10.49 -24.43 -32.87
N GLU A 258 10.06 -25.54 -32.25
CA GLU A 258 10.26 -26.88 -32.79
C GLU A 258 9.50 -27.12 -34.10
N ALA A 259 8.23 -26.70 -34.17
CA ALA A 259 7.42 -26.80 -35.37
C ALA A 259 7.99 -25.95 -36.53
N SER A 260 8.45 -24.73 -36.23
CA SER A 260 9.12 -23.87 -37.19
C SER A 260 10.37 -24.54 -37.77
N LYS A 261 11.25 -25.06 -36.91
CA LYS A 261 12.47 -25.78 -37.36
C LYS A 261 12.14 -26.97 -38.26
N LYS A 262 11.07 -27.69 -37.96
CA LYS A 262 10.60 -28.81 -38.80
C LYS A 262 10.09 -28.33 -40.16
N CYS A 263 9.34 -27.23 -40.19
CA CYS A 263 8.85 -26.61 -41.43
C CYS A 263 10.02 -26.16 -42.31
N ASP A 264 11.01 -25.46 -41.74
CA ASP A 264 12.22 -25.01 -42.44
C ASP A 264 12.97 -26.20 -43.06
N GLY A 265 13.11 -27.30 -42.31
CA GLY A 265 13.74 -28.53 -42.80
C GLY A 265 12.99 -29.17 -43.97
N LEU A 266 11.65 -29.24 -43.91
CA LEU A 266 10.81 -29.74 -45.01
C LEU A 266 10.89 -28.82 -46.23
N GLN A 267 10.90 -27.51 -46.04
CA GLN A 267 11.05 -26.54 -47.11
C GLN A 267 12.40 -26.67 -47.81
N GLN A 268 13.48 -26.89 -47.04
CA GLN A 268 14.81 -27.17 -47.61
C GLN A 268 14.83 -28.47 -48.42
N GLN A 269 14.15 -29.52 -47.97
CA GLN A 269 14.01 -30.78 -48.71
C GLN A 269 13.24 -30.59 -50.01
N LEU A 270 12.10 -29.90 -49.98
CA LEU A 270 11.30 -29.58 -51.17
C LEU A 270 12.14 -28.82 -52.20
N SER A 271 12.83 -27.75 -51.80
CA SER A 271 13.71 -27.00 -52.70
C SER A 271 14.87 -27.87 -53.24
N SER A 272 15.36 -28.83 -52.46
CA SER A 272 16.38 -29.77 -52.95
C SER A 272 15.85 -30.70 -54.03
N VAL A 273 14.65 -31.27 -53.83
CA VAL A 273 14.00 -32.16 -54.80
C VAL A 273 13.64 -31.39 -56.07
N GLU A 274 13.08 -30.19 -55.94
CA GLU A 274 12.73 -29.31 -57.07
C GLU A 274 13.96 -29.03 -57.95
N ARG A 275 15.11 -28.70 -57.35
CA ARG A 275 16.38 -28.55 -58.09
C ARG A 275 16.77 -29.81 -58.85
N VAL A 276 16.66 -30.99 -58.23
CA VAL A 276 16.99 -32.27 -58.90
C VAL A 276 16.04 -32.54 -60.05
N ILE A 277 14.74 -32.27 -59.89
CA ILE A 277 13.75 -32.40 -60.96
C ILE A 277 14.12 -31.47 -62.13
N ILE A 278 14.41 -30.19 -61.86
CA ILE A 278 14.82 -29.24 -62.90
C ILE A 278 16.04 -29.75 -63.67
N LEU A 279 17.03 -30.33 -62.98
CA LEU A 279 18.23 -30.91 -63.61
C LEU A 279 17.96 -32.16 -64.45
N LEU A 280 16.94 -32.96 -64.13
CA LEU A 280 16.59 -34.17 -64.87
C LEU A 280 15.79 -33.89 -66.15
N PHE A 281 15.09 -32.75 -66.21
CA PHE A 281 14.24 -32.36 -67.33
C PHE A 281 14.80 -31.20 -68.18
N SER A 282 16.03 -30.74 -67.88
CA SER A 282 16.79 -29.78 -68.70
C SER A 282 17.80 -30.49 -69.60
#